data_AF-A0A5C5FQI5-F1
#
_entry.id   AF-A0A5C5FQI5-F1
#
_cell.length_a   1.000
_cell.length_b   1.000
_cell.length_c   1.000
_cell.angle_alpha   90.00
_cell.angle_beta   90.00
_cell.angle_gamma   90.00
#
_symmetry.space_group_name_H-M   'P 1'
#
loop_
_entity.id
_entity.type
_entity.pdbx_description
1 polymer ?
#
loop_
_entity_poly.entity_id
_entity_poly.type
_entity_poly.pdbx_seq_one_letter_code
_entity_poly.pdbx_strand_id
1 'polypeptide(L)'
;MDDTITLRTSDDPPVEFKAPRSVLIAGRKKPSADSSMDVAEFETELKPFLRLLGISHDEGHPLDELEAKDWPVVARLADKYDAKGVKGLAEGKCWKWQAMRNDAVAAFKTAAALGRPDLTKISLLQVLQYGDGEKLSAAIIGREREFDKWMTELKMHAFEVSVHPPPRLSSCDYCQLRAAWLEGMRAAVYEWQVLSAASPFVPHLHKGVPLSGLCATHQDAFIEAGKRFEQEFRDTAPDFPL
;
A
#
# COMPACT_ATOMS: atom_id res chain seq x y z
N MET A 1 18.16 -23.41 31.92
CA MET A 1 18.86 -22.13 31.69
C MET A 1 18.11 -21.44 30.59
N ASP A 2 17.46 -20.33 30.89
CA ASP A 2 16.77 -19.55 29.86
C ASP A 2 17.83 -18.95 28.94
N ASP A 3 17.82 -19.36 27.68
CA ASP A 3 18.78 -18.90 26.67
C ASP A 3 18.39 -17.48 26.24
N THR A 4 18.60 -16.52 27.13
CA THR A 4 18.26 -15.11 26.93
C THR A 4 19.51 -14.25 26.79
N ILE A 5 19.38 -13.17 26.04
CA ILE A 5 20.38 -12.13 25.86
C ILE A 5 19.78 -10.77 26.22
N THR A 6 20.58 -9.91 26.84
CA THR A 6 20.20 -8.54 27.16
C THR A 6 20.49 -7.65 25.96
N LEU A 7 19.46 -6.98 25.44
CA LEU A 7 19.58 -5.93 24.43
C LEU A 7 19.65 -4.57 25.12
N ARG A 8 20.61 -3.73 24.75
CA ARG A 8 20.70 -2.35 25.23
C ARG A 8 20.39 -1.38 24.09
N THR A 9 19.41 -0.52 24.27
CA THR A 9 19.01 0.44 23.24
C THR A 9 19.97 1.62 23.13
N SER A 10 19.82 2.40 22.06
CA SER A 10 20.57 3.64 21.85
C SER A 10 20.00 4.86 22.60
N ASP A 11 19.02 4.67 23.49
CA ASP A 11 18.45 5.72 24.32
C ASP A 11 19.51 6.33 25.27
N ASP A 12 19.26 7.55 25.75
CA ASP A 12 20.05 8.20 26.80
C ASP A 12 19.14 8.57 28.00
N PRO A 13 19.15 7.78 29.09
CA PRO A 13 20.00 6.62 29.34
C PRO A 13 19.56 5.35 28.57
N PRO A 14 20.47 4.40 28.28
CA PRO A 14 20.15 3.15 27.59
C PRO A 14 19.14 2.29 28.35
N VAL A 15 18.20 1.68 27.61
CA VAL A 15 17.17 0.78 28.16
C VAL A 15 17.53 -0.67 27.88
N GLU A 16 17.40 -1.53 28.88
CA GLU A 16 17.73 -2.95 28.78
C GLU A 16 16.48 -3.82 28.56
N PHE A 17 16.49 -4.67 27.53
CA PHE A 17 15.47 -5.67 27.25
C PHE A 17 16.04 -7.08 27.34
N LYS A 18 15.27 -8.04 27.83
CA LYS A 18 15.63 -9.47 27.75
C LYS A 18 14.88 -10.12 26.58
N ALA A 19 15.61 -10.77 25.68
CA ALA A 19 15.04 -11.51 24.57
C ALA A 19 15.68 -12.91 24.47
N PRO A 20 14.97 -13.92 23.94
CA PRO A 20 15.58 -15.22 23.67
C PRO A 20 16.72 -15.10 22.65
N ARG A 21 17.85 -15.80 22.85
CA ARG A 21 18.98 -15.77 21.90
C ARG A 21 18.57 -16.20 20.50
N SER A 22 17.71 -17.22 20.40
CA SER A 22 17.16 -17.72 19.14
C SER A 22 16.49 -16.65 18.27
N VAL A 23 16.01 -15.57 18.89
CA VAL A 23 15.28 -14.48 18.25
C VAL A 23 16.21 -13.48 17.53
N LEU A 24 17.52 -13.46 17.86
CA LEU A 24 18.49 -12.52 17.28
C LEU A 24 19.54 -13.19 16.38
N ILE A 25 19.45 -14.50 16.15
CA ILE A 25 20.47 -15.27 15.38
C ILE A 25 20.52 -14.86 13.91
N ALA A 26 19.51 -14.18 13.37
CA ALA A 26 19.42 -13.94 11.94
C ALA A 26 20.27 -12.74 11.43
N GLY A 27 21.05 -12.08 12.29
CA GLY A 27 21.79 -10.87 11.93
C GLY A 27 23.31 -11.01 11.69
N ARG A 28 24.06 -11.86 12.42
CA ARG A 28 25.50 -12.15 12.20
C ARG A 28 26.09 -13.09 13.27
N LYS A 29 27.28 -13.63 12.94
CA LYS A 29 28.23 -14.50 13.69
C LYS A 29 27.86 -14.80 15.15
N LYS A 30 27.86 -16.09 15.48
CA LYS A 30 27.73 -16.70 16.83
C LYS A 30 27.93 -15.66 17.94
N PRO A 31 26.92 -15.41 18.79
CA PRO A 31 27.07 -14.49 19.91
C PRO A 31 28.34 -14.88 20.67
N SER A 32 29.20 -13.90 20.94
CA SER A 32 30.33 -14.08 21.85
C SER A 32 29.76 -14.55 23.21
N ALA A 33 30.61 -15.06 24.10
CA ALA A 33 30.20 -15.52 25.42
C ALA A 33 29.53 -14.40 26.29
N ASP A 34 29.53 -13.15 25.82
CA ASP A 34 28.86 -12.04 26.49
C ASP A 34 27.34 -12.13 26.37
N SER A 35 26.68 -11.88 27.52
CA SER A 35 25.24 -12.01 27.69
C SER A 35 24.47 -10.73 27.32
N SER A 36 25.16 -9.74 26.72
CA SER A 36 24.60 -8.43 26.37
C SER A 36 25.01 -7.96 24.98
N MET A 37 24.11 -7.29 24.27
CA MET A 37 24.32 -6.71 22.93
C MET A 37 23.72 -5.31 22.84
N ASP A 38 24.49 -4.34 22.37
CA ASP A 38 24.00 -2.99 22.10
C ASP A 38 23.33 -2.94 20.72
N VAL A 39 22.17 -2.30 20.63
CA VAL A 39 21.40 -2.11 19.38
C VAL A 39 21.25 -0.63 19.07
N ALA A 40 21.05 -0.32 17.78
CA ALA A 40 20.94 1.07 17.32
C ALA A 40 19.50 1.62 17.41
N GLU A 41 18.55 0.75 17.76
CA GLU A 41 17.14 1.04 17.91
C GLU A 41 16.84 1.65 19.29
N PHE A 42 15.87 2.56 19.31
CA PHE A 42 15.30 3.10 20.55
C PHE A 42 14.28 2.13 21.17
N GLU A 43 13.98 2.30 22.46
CA GLU A 43 12.96 1.50 23.18
C GLU A 43 11.62 1.51 22.42
N THR A 44 11.20 2.67 21.93
CA THR A 44 9.91 2.85 21.26
C THR A 44 9.77 2.03 19.98
N GLU A 45 10.88 1.76 19.29
CA GLU A 45 10.92 0.94 18.09
C GLU A 45 11.03 -0.55 18.42
N LEU A 46 11.88 -0.87 19.42
CA LEU A 46 12.24 -2.25 19.73
C LEU A 46 11.12 -2.97 20.50
N LYS A 47 10.43 -2.27 21.39
CA LYS A 47 9.37 -2.84 22.23
C LYS A 47 8.21 -3.48 21.44
N PRO A 48 7.57 -2.83 20.44
CA PRO A 48 6.51 -3.47 19.67
C PRO A 48 7.02 -4.67 18.86
N PHE A 49 8.25 -4.60 18.34
CA PHE A 49 8.88 -5.70 17.62
C PHE A 49 9.13 -6.93 18.51
N LEU A 50 9.71 -6.73 19.70
CA LEU A 50 9.97 -7.80 20.66
C LEU A 50 8.69 -8.47 21.17
N ARG A 51 7.61 -7.70 21.35
CA ARG A 51 6.29 -8.25 21.69
C ARG A 51 5.77 -9.21 20.63
N LEU A 52 5.87 -8.86 19.35
CA LEU A 52 5.45 -9.73 18.26
C LEU A 52 6.33 -10.97 18.11
N LEU A 53 7.62 -10.85 18.39
CA LEU A 53 8.53 -12.01 18.43
C LEU A 53 8.16 -13.00 19.54
N GLY A 54 7.73 -12.50 20.69
CA GLY A 54 7.30 -13.27 21.85
C GLY A 54 5.82 -13.63 21.86
N ILE A 55 5.09 -13.49 20.75
CA ILE A 55 3.62 -13.58 20.70
C ILE A 55 3.06 -14.91 21.26
N SER A 56 3.83 -16.00 21.22
CA SER A 56 3.45 -17.30 21.78
C SER A 56 3.53 -17.39 23.31
N HIS A 57 4.19 -16.43 23.95
CA HIS A 57 4.42 -16.37 25.40
C HIS A 57 3.80 -15.13 26.05
N ASP A 58 3.15 -14.28 25.25
CA ASP A 58 2.43 -13.11 25.74
C ASP A 58 1.01 -13.53 26.17
N GLU A 59 0.58 -13.11 27.36
CA GLU A 59 -0.77 -13.37 27.86
C GLU A 59 -1.82 -12.46 27.19
N GLY A 60 -1.38 -11.39 26.51
CA GLY A 60 -2.23 -10.46 25.78
C GLY A 60 -2.52 -10.84 24.32
N HIS A 61 -3.07 -9.88 23.56
CA HIS A 61 -3.22 -9.96 22.11
C HIS A 61 -2.35 -8.90 21.44
N PRO A 62 -1.02 -9.15 21.24
CA PRO A 62 -0.08 -8.15 20.76
C PRO A 62 -0.49 -7.49 19.43
N LEU A 63 -1.22 -8.21 18.58
CA LEU A 63 -1.68 -7.72 17.27
C LEU A 63 -2.71 -6.58 17.35
N ASP A 64 -3.47 -6.53 18.44
CA ASP A 64 -4.53 -5.54 18.67
C ASP A 64 -4.04 -4.34 19.50
N GLU A 65 -2.94 -4.50 20.23
CA GLU A 65 -2.31 -3.43 21.01
C GLU A 65 -1.40 -2.51 20.18
N LEU A 66 -0.89 -2.99 19.04
CA LEU A 66 -0.03 -2.19 18.16
C LEU A 66 -0.85 -1.19 17.34
N GLU A 67 -0.42 0.08 17.37
CA GLU A 67 -1.01 1.15 16.58
C GLU A 67 -0.53 1.10 15.13
N ALA A 68 -1.27 1.75 14.21
CA ALA A 68 -0.93 1.77 12.79
C ALA A 68 0.48 2.31 12.51
N LYS A 69 0.97 3.26 13.31
CA LYS A 69 2.31 3.86 13.19
C LYS A 69 3.46 2.91 13.54
N ASP A 70 3.19 1.84 14.29
CA ASP A 70 4.22 0.91 14.77
C ASP A 70 4.58 -0.12 13.69
N TRP A 71 3.62 -0.48 12.82
CA TRP A 71 3.79 -1.53 11.82
C TRP A 71 4.88 -1.28 10.78
N PRO A 72 5.08 -0.05 10.25
CA PRO A 72 6.22 0.21 9.38
C PRO A 72 7.57 -0.05 10.06
N VAL A 73 7.70 0.31 11.34
CA VAL A 73 8.91 0.08 12.14
C VAL A 73 9.10 -1.43 12.36
N VAL A 74 8.04 -2.13 12.78
CA VAL A 74 8.05 -3.58 12.94
C VAL A 74 8.46 -4.29 11.65
N ALA A 75 7.92 -3.90 10.50
CA ALA A 75 8.28 -4.47 9.21
C ALA A 75 9.77 -4.28 8.88
N ARG A 76 10.29 -3.06 9.08
CA ARG A 76 11.72 -2.75 8.90
C ARG A 76 12.60 -3.61 9.79
N LEU A 77 12.26 -3.73 11.08
CA LEU A 77 13.02 -4.55 12.03
C LEU A 77 12.92 -6.04 11.72
N ALA A 78 11.74 -6.50 11.30
CA ALA A 78 11.55 -7.88 10.87
C ALA A 78 12.41 -8.22 9.65
N ASP A 79 12.64 -7.28 8.74
CA ASP A 79 13.61 -7.42 7.66
C ASP A 79 15.06 -7.40 8.16
N LYS A 80 15.43 -6.39 8.95
CA LYS A 80 16.78 -6.25 9.51
C LYS A 80 17.25 -7.49 10.29
N TYR A 81 16.34 -8.10 11.04
CA TYR A 81 16.62 -9.26 11.90
C TYR A 81 16.08 -10.58 11.34
N ASP A 82 15.72 -10.65 10.04
CA ASP A 82 15.15 -11.81 9.35
C ASP A 82 14.11 -12.60 10.18
N ALA A 83 13.22 -11.86 10.86
CA ALA A 83 12.16 -12.40 11.69
C ALA A 83 10.94 -12.79 10.83
N LYS A 84 11.03 -13.95 10.16
CA LYS A 84 10.02 -14.42 9.19
C LYS A 84 8.58 -14.44 9.75
N GLY A 85 8.40 -14.85 11.01
CA GLY A 85 7.09 -14.84 11.66
C GLY A 85 6.50 -13.43 11.73
N VAL A 86 7.31 -12.45 12.14
CA VAL A 86 6.90 -11.04 12.23
C VAL A 86 6.67 -10.43 10.85
N LYS A 87 7.48 -10.79 9.84
CA LYS A 87 7.22 -10.42 8.43
C LYS A 87 5.84 -10.88 7.98
N GLY A 88 5.50 -12.15 8.25
CA GLY A 88 4.18 -12.71 7.92
C GLY A 88 3.03 -11.99 8.64
N LEU A 89 3.21 -11.60 9.91
CA LEU A 89 2.23 -10.82 10.66
C LEU A 89 2.03 -9.41 10.05
N ALA A 90 3.13 -8.73 9.71
CA ALA A 90 3.09 -7.41 9.08
C ALA A 90 2.43 -7.46 7.70
N GLU A 91 2.73 -8.48 6.90
CA GLU A 91 2.05 -8.72 5.61
C GLU A 91 0.55 -8.95 5.81
N GLY A 92 0.17 -9.81 6.77
CA GLY A 92 -1.23 -10.05 7.12
C GLY A 92 -1.96 -8.77 7.54
N LYS A 93 -1.28 -7.86 8.25
CA LYS A 93 -1.84 -6.55 8.61
C LYS A 93 -2.07 -5.66 7.38
N CYS A 94 -1.13 -5.63 6.43
CA CYS A 94 -1.32 -4.92 5.15
C CYS A 94 -2.57 -5.43 4.41
N TRP A 95 -2.73 -6.74 4.29
CA TRP A 95 -3.92 -7.33 3.66
C TRP A 95 -5.22 -6.96 4.40
N LYS A 96 -5.20 -6.96 5.74
CA LYS A 96 -6.34 -6.55 6.57
C LYS A 96 -6.75 -5.10 6.28
N TRP A 97 -5.80 -4.17 6.25
CA TRP A 97 -6.05 -2.76 5.95
C TRP A 97 -6.58 -2.53 4.54
N GLN A 98 -6.04 -3.26 3.57
CA GLN A 98 -6.53 -3.19 2.19
C GLN A 98 -7.98 -3.67 2.08
N ALA A 99 -8.32 -4.78 2.72
CA ALA A 99 -9.68 -5.33 2.72
C ALA A 99 -10.68 -4.40 3.43
N MET A 100 -10.26 -3.78 4.52
CA MET A 100 -11.09 -2.87 5.32
C MET A 100 -11.11 -1.42 4.80
N ARG A 101 -10.23 -1.08 3.85
CA ARG A 101 -10.05 0.28 3.29
C ARG A 101 -9.77 1.33 4.36
N ASN A 102 -8.99 0.98 5.38
CA ASN A 102 -8.54 1.87 6.44
C ASN A 102 -7.01 1.92 6.51
N ASP A 103 -6.49 2.96 7.16
CA ASP A 103 -5.06 3.15 7.42
C ASP A 103 -4.14 2.98 6.20
N ALA A 104 -4.60 3.38 5.01
CA ALA A 104 -3.88 3.19 3.73
C ALA A 104 -2.45 3.76 3.75
N VAL A 105 -2.21 4.84 4.50
CA VAL A 105 -0.86 5.42 4.71
C VAL A 105 0.06 4.45 5.47
N ALA A 106 -0.45 3.83 6.54
CA ALA A 106 0.32 2.83 7.29
C ALA A 106 0.54 1.58 6.44
N ALA A 107 -0.51 1.10 5.74
CA ALA A 107 -0.39 -0.04 4.82
C ALA A 107 0.67 0.19 3.74
N PHE A 108 0.72 1.38 3.13
CA PHE A 108 1.75 1.75 2.17
C PHE A 108 3.14 1.68 2.79
N LYS A 109 3.36 2.34 3.94
CA LYS A 109 4.68 2.38 4.59
C LYS A 109 5.13 0.99 5.05
N THR A 110 4.22 0.18 5.57
CA THR A 110 4.51 -1.20 5.99
C THR A 110 4.85 -2.07 4.78
N ALA A 111 4.06 -2.03 3.71
CA ALA A 111 4.34 -2.77 2.47
C ALA A 111 5.69 -2.39 1.85
N ALA A 112 6.00 -1.10 1.84
CA ALA A 112 7.26 -0.60 1.32
C ALA A 112 8.45 -1.02 2.19
N ALA A 113 8.29 -1.04 3.51
CA ALA A 113 9.29 -1.55 4.45
C ALA A 113 9.50 -3.08 4.34
N LEU A 114 8.48 -3.83 3.93
CA LEU A 114 8.58 -5.26 3.64
C LEU A 114 9.19 -5.59 2.27
N GLY A 115 9.46 -4.59 1.42
CA GLY A 115 9.94 -4.86 0.07
C GLY A 115 8.86 -5.46 -0.84
N ARG A 116 7.57 -5.16 -0.61
CA ARG A 116 6.43 -5.75 -1.34
C ARG A 116 5.82 -4.76 -2.35
N PRO A 117 6.27 -4.76 -3.61
CA PRO A 117 5.90 -3.72 -4.58
C PRO A 117 4.43 -3.83 -5.01
N ASP A 118 3.87 -5.05 -5.02
CA ASP A 118 2.46 -5.37 -5.23
C ASP A 118 1.56 -4.71 -4.18
N LEU A 119 1.87 -4.93 -2.89
CA LEU A 119 1.11 -4.35 -1.78
C LEU A 119 1.30 -2.84 -1.68
N THR A 120 2.49 -2.36 -2.02
CA THR A 120 2.80 -0.92 -2.03
C THR A 120 1.96 -0.20 -3.08
N LYS A 121 1.87 -0.75 -4.30
CA LYS A 121 0.98 -0.26 -5.37
C LYS A 121 -0.47 -0.15 -4.90
N ILE A 122 -1.03 -1.26 -4.40
CA ILE A 122 -2.45 -1.31 -4.00
C ILE A 122 -2.74 -0.28 -2.91
N SER A 123 -1.88 -0.19 -1.91
CA SER A 123 -2.06 0.74 -0.79
C SER A 123 -1.94 2.21 -1.25
N LEU A 124 -1.01 2.52 -2.15
CA LEU A 124 -0.87 3.87 -2.69
C LEU A 124 -2.07 4.27 -3.55
N LEU A 125 -2.60 3.36 -4.38
CA LEU A 125 -3.84 3.59 -5.13
C LEU A 125 -5.02 3.88 -4.19
N GLN A 126 -5.10 3.21 -3.03
CA GLN A 126 -6.12 3.51 -2.01
C GLN A 126 -5.91 4.89 -1.37
N VAL A 127 -4.66 5.31 -1.10
CA VAL A 127 -4.34 6.67 -0.62
C VAL A 127 -4.80 7.70 -1.65
N LEU A 128 -4.56 7.47 -2.94
CA LEU A 128 -5.00 8.37 -4.01
C LEU A 128 -6.53 8.38 -4.16
N GLN A 129 -7.20 7.24 -3.98
CA GLN A 129 -8.65 7.13 -4.16
C GLN A 129 -9.47 7.72 -3.00
N TYR A 130 -9.00 7.56 -1.76
CA TYR A 130 -9.76 7.87 -0.55
C TYR A 130 -9.07 8.89 0.38
N GLY A 131 -7.82 9.24 0.08
CA GLY A 131 -7.05 10.22 0.83
C GLY A 131 -7.22 11.64 0.31
N ASP A 132 -6.65 12.57 1.06
CA ASP A 132 -6.46 13.96 0.66
C ASP A 132 -4.97 14.21 0.36
N GLY A 133 -4.63 15.45 -0.01
CA GLY A 133 -3.25 15.83 -0.27
C GLY A 133 -2.32 15.64 0.94
N GLU A 134 -2.83 15.78 2.17
CA GLU A 134 -2.04 15.61 3.39
C GLU A 134 -1.69 14.13 3.61
N LYS A 135 -2.66 13.23 3.47
CA LYS A 135 -2.45 11.78 3.54
C LYS A 135 -1.50 11.30 2.44
N LEU A 136 -1.65 11.81 1.22
CA LEU A 136 -0.72 11.49 0.13
C LEU A 136 0.69 11.93 0.50
N SER A 137 0.86 13.19 0.90
CA SER A 137 2.15 13.73 1.32
C SER A 137 2.76 12.88 2.43
N ALA A 138 1.98 12.58 3.47
CA ALA A 138 2.40 11.76 4.59
C ALA A 138 2.82 10.34 4.18
N ALA A 139 2.18 9.75 3.17
CA ALA A 139 2.52 8.43 2.65
C ALA A 139 3.88 8.45 1.92
N ILE A 140 4.11 9.44 1.05
CA ILE A 140 5.26 9.47 0.14
C ILE A 140 6.51 10.13 0.72
N ILE A 141 6.47 10.65 1.96
CA ILE A 141 7.66 11.23 2.62
C ILE A 141 8.85 10.26 2.55
N GLY A 142 9.96 10.74 1.98
CA GLY A 142 11.19 9.97 1.77
C GLY A 142 11.16 9.00 0.58
N ARG A 143 10.10 9.05 -0.25
CA ARG A 143 9.89 8.26 -1.47
C ARG A 143 9.35 9.11 -2.62
N GLU A 144 9.59 10.43 -2.58
CA GLU A 144 9.00 11.40 -3.51
C GLU A 144 9.46 11.12 -4.95
N ARG A 145 10.74 10.74 -5.13
CA ARG A 145 11.30 10.46 -6.45
C ARG A 145 10.71 9.18 -7.07
N GLU A 146 10.57 8.14 -6.26
CA GLU A 146 9.93 6.87 -6.62
C GLU A 146 8.48 7.12 -7.01
N PHE A 147 7.79 7.96 -6.24
CA PHE A 147 6.42 8.38 -6.52
C PHE A 147 6.30 9.12 -7.85
N ASP A 148 7.13 10.13 -8.11
CA ASP A 148 7.11 10.90 -9.37
C ASP A 148 7.37 10.01 -10.60
N LYS A 149 8.32 9.08 -10.47
CA LYS A 149 8.60 8.10 -11.52
C LYS A 149 7.39 7.18 -11.76
N TRP A 150 6.87 6.58 -10.70
CA TRP A 150 5.71 5.70 -10.77
C TRP A 150 4.48 6.42 -11.32
N MET A 151 4.29 7.69 -10.98
CA MET A 151 3.20 8.50 -11.52
C MET A 151 3.31 8.73 -13.03
N THR A 152 4.53 8.85 -13.54
CA THR A 152 4.77 8.93 -14.99
C THR A 152 4.41 7.62 -15.67
N GLU A 153 4.83 6.49 -15.10
CA GLU A 153 4.50 5.14 -15.60
C GLU A 153 2.99 4.88 -15.55
N LEU A 154 2.32 5.27 -14.47
CA LEU A 154 0.87 5.13 -14.32
C LEU A 154 0.09 5.96 -15.34
N LYS A 155 0.57 7.17 -15.67
CA LYS A 155 -0.03 8.00 -16.72
C LYS A 155 0.16 7.39 -18.11
N MET A 156 1.34 6.83 -18.39
CA MET A 156 1.60 6.13 -19.64
C MET A 156 0.71 4.88 -19.77
N HIS A 157 0.60 4.10 -18.70
CA HIS A 157 -0.33 2.98 -18.60
C HIS A 157 -1.77 3.42 -18.86
N ALA A 158 -2.22 4.52 -18.25
CA ALA A 158 -3.54 5.10 -18.49
C ALA A 158 -3.77 5.45 -19.98
N PHE A 159 -2.76 6.04 -20.64
CA PHE A 159 -2.81 6.32 -22.07
C PHE A 159 -2.94 5.04 -22.91
N GLU A 160 -2.13 4.01 -22.62
CA GLU A 160 -2.16 2.72 -23.32
C GLU A 160 -3.49 2.00 -23.15
N VAL A 161 -4.09 2.02 -21.95
CA VAL A 161 -5.41 1.41 -21.77
C VAL A 161 -6.51 2.24 -22.42
N SER A 162 -6.41 3.58 -22.44
CA SER A 162 -7.48 4.47 -22.95
C SER A 162 -7.83 4.28 -24.42
N VAL A 163 -6.92 3.72 -25.23
CA VAL A 163 -7.15 3.47 -26.66
C VAL A 163 -7.95 2.20 -26.94
N HIS A 164 -8.23 1.39 -25.91
CA HIS A 164 -9.07 0.21 -26.08
C HIS A 164 -10.49 0.58 -26.50
N PRO A 165 -11.10 -0.22 -27.40
CA PRO A 165 -12.44 0.05 -27.88
C PRO A 165 -13.45 0.02 -26.74
N PRO A 166 -14.56 0.78 -26.85
CA PRO A 166 -15.62 0.72 -25.86
C PRO A 166 -16.16 -0.72 -25.72
N PRO A 167 -16.63 -1.09 -24.53
CA PRO A 167 -17.37 -2.33 -24.34
C PRO A 167 -18.62 -2.33 -25.21
N ARG A 168 -18.93 -3.48 -25.80
CA ARG A 168 -20.15 -3.65 -26.60
C ARG A 168 -21.35 -3.65 -25.67
N LEU A 169 -22.16 -2.59 -25.70
CA LEU A 169 -23.50 -2.60 -25.12
C LEU A 169 -24.47 -3.17 -26.17
N SER A 170 -25.18 -4.24 -25.83
CA SER A 170 -26.23 -4.78 -26.70
C SER A 170 -27.39 -3.77 -26.85
N SER A 171 -28.12 -3.86 -27.96
CA SER A 171 -29.48 -3.31 -28.14
C SER A 171 -29.68 -1.78 -28.30
N CYS A 172 -28.77 -1.06 -28.95
CA CYS A 172 -29.06 0.31 -29.41
C CYS A 172 -28.45 0.64 -30.78
N ASP A 173 -29.31 0.83 -31.78
CA ASP A 173 -28.90 1.18 -33.15
C ASP A 173 -28.57 2.68 -33.34
N TYR A 174 -28.92 3.54 -32.36
CA TYR A 174 -28.83 5.00 -32.45
C TYR A 174 -27.81 5.65 -31.50
N CYS A 175 -27.04 4.85 -30.76
CA CYS A 175 -26.22 5.36 -29.67
C CYS A 175 -24.82 5.79 -30.14
N GLN A 176 -24.43 7.07 -29.92
CA GLN A 176 -23.06 7.59 -30.18
C GLN A 176 -22.03 7.13 -29.13
N LEU A 177 -22.22 5.92 -28.60
CA LEU A 177 -21.48 5.35 -27.48
C LEU A 177 -19.96 5.39 -27.68
N ARG A 178 -19.52 5.08 -28.90
CA ARG A 178 -18.10 5.07 -29.24
C ARG A 178 -17.49 6.47 -29.18
N ALA A 179 -18.20 7.49 -29.64
CA ALA A 179 -17.72 8.86 -29.58
C ALA A 179 -17.60 9.32 -28.12
N ALA A 180 -18.65 9.13 -27.33
CA ALA A 180 -18.67 9.49 -25.91
C ALA A 180 -17.59 8.77 -25.09
N TRP A 181 -17.34 7.48 -25.36
CA TRP A 181 -16.26 6.71 -24.75
C TRP A 181 -14.89 7.31 -25.07
N LEU A 182 -14.58 7.48 -26.36
CA LEU A 182 -13.29 7.99 -26.80
C LEU A 182 -13.04 9.43 -26.31
N GLU A 183 -14.06 10.27 -26.30
CA GLU A 183 -13.98 11.63 -25.75
C GLU A 183 -13.71 11.62 -24.24
N GLY A 184 -14.43 10.81 -23.47
CA GLY A 184 -14.21 10.67 -22.03
C GLY A 184 -12.82 10.13 -21.69
N MET A 185 -12.38 9.10 -22.40
CA MET A 185 -11.05 8.50 -22.25
C MET A 185 -9.94 9.49 -22.59
N ARG A 186 -10.08 10.23 -23.69
CA ARG A 186 -9.12 11.26 -24.09
C ARG A 186 -9.07 12.40 -23.08
N ALA A 187 -10.23 12.85 -22.59
CA ALA A 187 -10.31 13.90 -21.58
C ALA A 187 -9.63 13.49 -20.28
N ALA A 188 -9.85 12.25 -19.82
CA ALA A 188 -9.21 11.70 -18.62
C ALA A 188 -7.69 11.72 -18.67
N VAL A 189 -7.09 11.37 -19.82
CA VAL A 189 -5.63 11.37 -19.97
C VAL A 189 -5.08 12.80 -20.17
N TYR A 190 -5.83 13.68 -20.83
CA TYR A 190 -5.44 15.06 -21.03
C TYR A 190 -5.48 15.88 -19.73
N GLU A 191 -6.56 15.75 -18.97
CA GLU A 191 -6.80 16.43 -17.68
C GLU A 191 -6.22 15.65 -16.50
N TRP A 192 -5.14 14.89 -16.71
CA TRP A 192 -4.54 14.05 -15.68
C TRP A 192 -4.14 14.85 -14.43
N GLN A 193 -4.69 14.46 -13.28
CA GLN A 193 -4.32 15.01 -11.97
C GLN A 193 -3.88 13.90 -11.03
N VAL A 194 -2.88 14.19 -10.20
CA VAL A 194 -2.30 13.24 -9.23
C VAL A 194 -3.38 12.65 -8.33
N LEU A 195 -4.22 13.49 -7.73
CA LEU A 195 -5.28 13.04 -6.81
C LEU A 195 -6.38 12.23 -7.50
N SER A 196 -6.51 12.33 -8.82
CA SER A 196 -7.47 11.54 -9.60
C SER A 196 -6.85 10.27 -10.21
N ALA A 197 -5.56 10.04 -10.03
CA ALA A 197 -4.83 9.00 -10.76
C ALA A 197 -5.29 7.57 -10.45
N ALA A 198 -5.93 7.33 -9.30
CA ALA A 198 -6.53 6.03 -8.98
C ALA A 198 -7.91 5.81 -9.62
N SER A 199 -8.55 6.86 -10.13
CA SER A 199 -9.86 6.79 -10.81
C SER A 199 -9.98 7.85 -11.90
N PRO A 200 -9.12 7.81 -12.94
CA PRO A 200 -9.02 8.91 -13.89
C PRO A 200 -10.16 8.93 -14.91
N PHE A 201 -10.87 7.81 -15.16
CA PHE A 201 -11.75 7.68 -16.32
C PHE A 201 -13.22 7.94 -15.98
N VAL A 202 -13.72 7.34 -14.91
CA VAL A 202 -15.15 7.33 -14.56
C VAL A 202 -15.74 8.75 -14.44
N PRO A 203 -15.08 9.73 -13.81
CA PRO A 203 -15.60 11.10 -13.74
C PRO A 203 -15.81 11.75 -15.11
N HIS A 204 -14.93 11.48 -16.08
CA HIS A 204 -15.04 12.04 -17.44
C HIS A 204 -16.10 11.32 -18.27
N LEU A 205 -16.24 10.00 -18.10
CA LEU A 205 -17.34 9.24 -18.72
C LEU A 205 -18.70 9.76 -18.22
N HIS A 206 -18.85 10.03 -16.92
CA HIS A 206 -20.07 10.63 -16.36
C HIS A 206 -20.42 11.98 -16.99
N LYS A 207 -19.43 12.84 -17.23
CA LYS A 207 -19.64 14.13 -17.90
C LYS A 207 -20.06 13.98 -19.37
N GLY A 208 -19.61 12.92 -20.05
CA GLY A 208 -19.97 12.62 -21.44
C GLY A 208 -21.36 12.01 -21.63
N VAL A 209 -21.94 11.41 -20.59
CA VAL A 209 -23.26 10.74 -20.66
C VAL A 209 -24.38 11.65 -21.19
N PRO A 210 -24.59 12.88 -20.69
CA PRO A 210 -25.67 13.74 -21.19
C PRO A 210 -25.54 14.13 -22.66
N LEU A 211 -24.32 14.13 -23.20
CA LEU A 211 -24.00 14.55 -24.57
C LEU A 211 -24.12 13.38 -25.58
N SER A 212 -24.12 12.15 -25.07
CA SER A 212 -24.03 10.92 -25.88
C SER A 212 -25.34 10.47 -26.55
N GLY A 213 -26.47 11.09 -26.19
CA GLY A 213 -27.80 10.70 -26.68
C GLY A 213 -28.28 9.33 -26.19
N LEU A 214 -27.61 8.74 -25.19
CA LEU A 214 -27.99 7.45 -24.60
C LEU A 214 -29.31 7.56 -23.83
N CYS A 215 -30.19 6.57 -23.97
CA CYS A 215 -31.35 6.44 -23.08
C CYS A 215 -30.92 5.98 -21.68
N ALA A 216 -31.72 6.25 -20.65
CA ALA A 216 -31.38 6.01 -19.24
C ALA A 216 -30.78 4.61 -18.97
N THR A 217 -31.37 3.54 -19.50
CA THR A 217 -30.85 2.17 -19.35
C THR A 217 -29.44 1.99 -19.91
N HIS A 218 -29.14 2.60 -21.06
CA HIS A 218 -27.80 2.53 -21.65
C HIS A 218 -26.80 3.46 -20.96
N GLN A 219 -27.26 4.53 -20.29
CA GLN A 219 -26.40 5.38 -19.47
C GLN A 219 -25.84 4.59 -18.28
N ASP A 220 -26.69 3.87 -17.56
CA ASP A 220 -26.26 3.03 -16.43
C ASP A 220 -25.28 1.95 -16.88
N ALA A 221 -25.62 1.25 -17.98
CA ALA A 221 -24.75 0.22 -18.55
C ALA A 221 -23.39 0.79 -19.02
N PHE A 222 -23.37 2.00 -19.59
CA PHE A 222 -22.16 2.70 -20.01
C PHE A 222 -21.26 3.05 -18.82
N ILE A 223 -21.83 3.59 -17.74
CA ILE A 223 -21.09 3.92 -16.52
C ILE A 223 -20.55 2.66 -15.84
N GLU A 224 -21.36 1.61 -15.72
CA GLU A 224 -20.91 0.34 -15.14
C GLU A 224 -19.76 -0.27 -15.95
N ALA A 225 -19.81 -0.16 -17.27
CA ALA A 225 -18.72 -0.62 -18.11
C ALA A 225 -17.45 0.25 -17.93
N GLY A 226 -17.60 1.56 -17.74
CA GLY A 226 -16.52 2.46 -17.35
C GLY A 226 -15.88 2.09 -16.01
N LYS A 227 -16.69 1.74 -14.99
CA LYS A 227 -16.18 1.29 -13.67
C LYS A 227 -15.39 -0.02 -13.77
N ARG A 228 -15.84 -0.97 -14.59
CA ARG A 228 -15.11 -2.22 -14.84
C ARG A 228 -13.77 -1.97 -15.54
N PHE A 229 -13.78 -1.12 -16.56
CA PHE A 229 -12.56 -0.71 -17.26
C PHE A 229 -11.57 -0.02 -16.31
N GLU A 230 -12.06 0.85 -15.43
CA GLU A 230 -11.19 1.51 -14.46
C GLU A 230 -10.65 0.55 -13.40
N GLN A 231 -11.41 -0.49 -13.04
CA GLN A 231 -10.90 -1.56 -12.20
C GLN A 231 -9.79 -2.34 -12.90
N GLU A 232 -9.97 -2.70 -14.18
CA GLU A 232 -8.93 -3.35 -14.99
C GLU A 232 -7.66 -2.49 -15.06
N PHE A 233 -7.80 -1.18 -15.30
CA PHE A 233 -6.68 -0.24 -15.24
C PHE A 233 -5.90 -0.32 -13.92
N ARG A 234 -6.60 -0.37 -12.77
CA ARG A 234 -5.96 -0.49 -11.45
C ARG A 234 -5.30 -1.86 -11.25
N ASP A 235 -5.94 -2.92 -11.71
CA ASP A 235 -5.44 -4.30 -11.56
C ASP A 235 -4.16 -4.52 -12.36
N THR A 236 -4.07 -3.92 -13.56
CA THR A 236 -2.90 -4.00 -14.43
C THR A 236 -1.91 -2.85 -14.26
N ALA A 237 -2.13 -1.96 -13.29
CA ALA A 237 -1.22 -0.84 -13.04
C ALA A 237 0.19 -1.33 -12.69
N PRO A 238 1.24 -0.59 -13.10
CA PRO A 238 2.62 -0.95 -12.81
C PRO A 238 2.85 -1.00 -11.30
N ASP A 239 3.71 -1.92 -10.86
CA ASP A 239 4.10 -2.03 -9.47
C ASP A 239 4.91 -0.82 -8.99
N PHE A 240 4.84 -0.52 -7.69
CA PHE A 240 5.55 0.62 -7.14
C PHE A 240 7.07 0.31 -7.03
N PRO A 241 7.96 1.21 -7.45
CA PRO A 241 9.41 1.00 -7.36
C PRO A 241 9.87 1.10 -5.89
N LEU A 242 10.60 0.09 -5.40
CA LEU A 242 11.07 -0.01 -4.01
C LEU A 242 12.59 0.11 -3.86
#